data_AF-A0A1C5AV18-F1
#
_entry.id   AF-A0A1C5AV18-F1
#
_cell.length_a   1.000
_cell.length_b   1.000
_cell.length_c   1.000
_cell.angle_alpha   90.00
_cell.angle_beta   90.00
_cell.angle_gamma   90.00
#
_symmetry.space_group_name_H-M   'P 1'
#
loop_
_entity.id
_entity.type
_entity.pdbx_description
1 polymer ?
#
loop_
_entity_poly.entity_id
_entity_poly.type
_entity_poly.pdbx_seq_one_letter_code
_entity_poly.pdbx_strand_id
1 'polypeptide(L)'
;MFRLRSIVRVRLAGLVAAAVAAVALTAVEPAPQAAHAAACTGTSGVTVVVDFGALGGGVQVACALGDPATGVAALQGAGFTVTGTSRWGLAFVCRINGKPTSATEPCVNTPPATAYWSYWHAPAGGSWSYSSSGAGSYNPAPGSVEGWSFGAGAAPSIAVP
;
A
#
# COMPACT_ATOMS: atom_id res chain seq x y z
N MET A 1 81.31 -16.86 32.93
CA MET A 1 81.50 -16.19 34.24
C MET A 1 80.53 -15.02 34.34
N PHE A 2 79.85 -14.91 35.47
CA PHE A 2 78.71 -14.05 35.79
C PHE A 2 78.94 -12.53 35.71
N ARG A 3 77.86 -11.77 35.40
CA ARG A 3 77.32 -10.58 36.13
C ARG A 3 76.15 -10.02 35.30
N LEU A 4 74.88 -10.29 35.65
CA LEU A 4 74.02 -9.56 36.60
C LEU A 4 73.98 -8.04 36.41
N ARG A 5 72.83 -7.51 35.96
CA ARG A 5 72.08 -6.42 36.61
C ARG A 5 70.73 -6.19 35.91
N SER A 6 69.66 -6.38 36.67
CA SER A 6 68.33 -5.82 36.45
C SER A 6 68.40 -4.32 36.14
N ILE A 7 67.40 -3.79 35.42
CA ILE A 7 66.54 -2.66 35.79
C ILE A 7 65.48 -2.47 34.69
N VAL A 8 64.25 -2.85 35.02
CA VAL A 8 62.99 -2.09 34.88
C VAL A 8 62.74 -1.31 33.57
N ARG A 9 61.74 -1.85 32.85
CA ARG A 9 60.58 -1.20 32.18
C ARG A 9 60.84 0.07 31.36
N VAL A 10 60.61 -0.07 30.05
CA VAL A 10 59.95 1.00 29.28
C VAL A 10 58.76 0.37 28.56
N ARG A 11 57.57 0.82 28.93
CA ARG A 11 56.31 0.52 28.25
C ARG A 11 56.35 1.27 26.91
N LEU A 12 56.35 0.56 25.79
CA LEU A 12 55.84 1.12 24.54
C LEU A 12 54.60 0.34 24.13
N ALA A 13 53.49 1.09 24.14
CA ALA A 13 52.24 0.72 23.56
C ALA A 13 52.42 0.42 22.07
N GLY A 14 51.82 -0.67 21.61
CA GLY A 14 51.80 -1.08 20.21
C GLY A 14 50.58 -1.93 19.96
N LEU A 15 49.42 -1.27 19.92
CA LEU A 15 48.17 -1.84 19.43
C LEU A 15 48.34 -2.22 17.96
N VAL A 16 48.30 -3.52 17.64
CA VAL A 16 47.98 -3.97 16.28
C VAL A 16 46.86 -5.00 16.40
N ALA A 17 45.64 -4.48 16.43
CA ALA A 17 44.43 -5.27 16.23
C ALA A 17 44.37 -5.68 14.75
N ALA A 18 44.47 -6.98 14.47
CA ALA A 18 44.20 -7.52 13.14
C ALA A 18 42.68 -7.46 12.90
N ALA A 19 42.23 -6.46 12.15
CA ALA A 19 40.85 -6.32 11.73
C ALA A 19 40.51 -7.37 10.66
N VAL A 20 39.66 -8.33 11.03
CA VAL A 20 39.00 -9.23 10.08
C VAL A 20 37.85 -8.45 9.44
N ALA A 21 38.03 -8.00 8.20
CA ALA A 21 36.97 -7.37 7.42
C ALA A 21 36.00 -8.46 6.91
N ALA A 22 34.95 -8.73 7.67
CA ALA A 22 33.82 -9.52 7.20
C ALA A 22 32.97 -8.64 6.26
N VAL A 23 33.01 -8.93 4.96
CA VAL A 23 32.09 -8.33 3.99
C VAL A 23 30.74 -9.01 4.16
N ALA A 24 29.85 -8.39 4.92
CA ALA A 24 28.46 -8.80 4.99
C ALA A 24 27.75 -8.38 3.70
N LEU A 25 27.54 -9.30 2.76
CA LEU A 25 26.56 -9.12 1.70
C LEU A 25 25.17 -9.15 2.35
N THR A 26 24.60 -7.99 2.62
CA THR A 26 23.18 -7.90 2.94
C THR A 26 22.41 -8.10 1.64
N ALA A 27 21.89 -9.31 1.43
CA ALA A 27 20.85 -9.54 0.43
C ALA A 27 19.63 -8.71 0.86
N VAL A 28 19.37 -7.61 0.14
CA VAL A 28 18.10 -6.90 0.24
C VAL A 28 17.08 -7.78 -0.46
N GLU A 29 16.35 -8.60 0.30
CA GLU A 29 15.19 -9.28 -0.25
C GLU A 29 14.15 -8.23 -0.64
N PRO A 30 13.61 -8.27 -1.87
CA PRO A 30 12.48 -7.43 -2.23
C PRO A 30 11.33 -7.76 -1.25
N ALA A 31 10.73 -6.74 -0.65
CA ALA A 31 9.55 -6.93 0.19
C ALA A 31 8.49 -7.72 -0.62
N PRO A 32 7.82 -8.72 -0.01
CA PRO A 32 6.79 -9.48 -0.71
C PRO A 32 5.70 -8.50 -1.14
N GLN A 33 5.61 -8.27 -2.46
CA GLN A 33 4.51 -7.52 -3.03
C GLN A 33 3.31 -8.46 -2.95
N ALA A 34 2.27 -8.06 -2.20
CA ALA A 34 1.04 -8.84 -2.13
C ALA A 34 0.59 -9.19 -3.55
N ALA A 35 0.57 -10.48 -3.88
CA ALA A 35 -0.01 -10.95 -5.12
C ALA A 35 -1.49 -10.60 -5.06
N HIS A 36 -1.90 -9.58 -5.82
CA HIS A 36 -3.30 -9.20 -5.90
C HIS A 36 -4.07 -10.38 -6.49
N ALA A 37 -5.02 -10.91 -5.71
CA ALA A 37 -5.81 -12.08 -6.05
C ALA A 37 -6.64 -11.84 -7.31
N ALA A 38 -7.07 -12.89 -8.00
CA ALA A 38 -8.06 -12.73 -9.06
C ALA A 38 -9.39 -12.14 -8.52
N ALA A 39 -10.24 -11.66 -9.42
CA ALA A 39 -11.61 -11.27 -9.10
C ALA A 39 -12.34 -12.37 -8.30
N CYS A 40 -13.33 -11.98 -7.49
CA CYS A 40 -14.16 -12.95 -6.79
C CYS A 40 -14.90 -13.85 -7.77
N THR A 41 -15.09 -15.13 -7.40
CA THR A 41 -15.90 -16.06 -8.20
C THR A 41 -17.35 -16.02 -7.73
N GLY A 42 -18.28 -15.75 -8.64
CA GLY A 42 -19.71 -15.66 -8.30
C GLY A 42 -19.97 -14.69 -7.15
N THR A 43 -20.74 -15.11 -6.15
CA THR A 43 -21.10 -14.31 -4.97
C THR A 43 -20.22 -14.60 -3.75
N SER A 44 -19.01 -15.13 -3.94
CA SER A 44 -18.08 -15.45 -2.84
C SER A 44 -17.53 -14.21 -2.12
N GLY A 45 -17.70 -13.03 -2.72
CA GLY A 45 -17.13 -11.78 -2.25
C GLY A 45 -17.50 -10.61 -3.15
N VAL A 46 -16.87 -9.48 -2.89
CA VAL A 46 -16.94 -8.28 -3.75
C VAL A 46 -15.58 -8.08 -4.42
N THR A 47 -15.57 -7.98 -5.75
CA THR A 47 -14.34 -7.71 -6.50
C THR A 47 -13.99 -6.24 -6.35
N VAL A 48 -12.75 -5.94 -5.98
CA VAL A 48 -12.26 -4.56 -5.84
C VAL A 48 -11.23 -4.28 -6.93
N VAL A 49 -11.43 -3.21 -7.68
CA VAL A 49 -10.52 -2.69 -8.69
C VAL A 49 -9.95 -1.37 -8.20
N VAL A 50 -8.62 -1.24 -8.21
CA VAL A 50 -7.91 0.01 -7.90
C VAL A 50 -7.05 0.39 -9.09
N ASP A 51 -7.41 1.48 -9.76
CA ASP A 51 -6.65 2.10 -10.83
C ASP A 51 -5.85 3.28 -10.29
N PHE A 52 -4.53 3.13 -10.27
CA PHE A 52 -3.61 4.14 -9.77
C PHE A 52 -3.40 5.31 -10.74
N GLY A 53 -3.85 5.17 -12.00
CA GLY A 53 -3.70 6.18 -13.04
C GLY A 53 -2.28 6.73 -13.12
N ALA A 54 -2.17 8.06 -13.05
CA ALA A 54 -0.88 8.77 -13.14
C ALA A 54 0.06 8.54 -11.94
N LEU A 55 -0.39 7.92 -10.84
CA LEU A 55 0.47 7.61 -9.69
C LEU A 55 1.41 6.42 -9.94
N GLY A 56 1.17 5.67 -11.02
CA GLY A 56 1.86 4.41 -11.31
C GLY A 56 1.46 3.28 -10.36
N GLY A 57 1.64 2.04 -10.79
CA GLY A 57 1.11 0.84 -10.11
C GLY A 57 0.09 0.08 -10.95
N GLY A 58 -0.35 0.66 -12.06
CA GLY A 58 -1.29 0.04 -12.99
C GLY A 58 -2.68 -0.10 -12.39
N VAL A 59 -3.44 -1.08 -12.88
CA VAL A 59 -4.72 -1.48 -12.31
C VAL A 59 -4.53 -2.75 -11.51
N GLN A 60 -4.99 -2.75 -10.28
CA GLN A 60 -4.93 -3.89 -9.37
C GLN A 60 -6.35 -4.39 -9.08
N VAL A 61 -6.55 -5.70 -9.17
CA VAL A 61 -7.84 -6.34 -8.88
C VAL A 61 -7.63 -7.30 -7.74
N ALA A 62 -8.53 -7.33 -6.76
CA ALA A 62 -8.48 -8.32 -5.68
C ALA A 62 -9.89 -8.62 -5.16
N CYS A 63 -10.05 -9.79 -4.54
CA CYS A 63 -11.32 -10.22 -3.98
C CYS A 63 -11.42 -9.91 -2.48
N ALA A 64 -12.47 -9.18 -2.08
CA ALA A 64 -12.89 -9.08 -0.69
C ALA A 64 -13.88 -10.21 -0.39
N LEU A 65 -13.44 -11.25 0.32
CA LEU A 65 -14.29 -12.41 0.62
C LEU A 65 -15.47 -12.05 1.54
N GLY A 66 -16.60 -12.73 1.33
CA GLY A 66 -17.80 -12.58 2.14
C GLY A 66 -18.69 -11.41 1.72
N ASP A 67 -19.29 -10.75 2.71
CA ASP A 67 -20.26 -9.66 2.51
C ASP A 67 -19.78 -8.39 3.24
N PRO A 68 -18.86 -7.62 2.63
CA PRO A 68 -18.34 -6.40 3.24
C PRO A 68 -19.44 -5.35 3.34
N ALA A 69 -19.70 -4.86 4.56
CA ALA A 69 -20.79 -3.91 4.82
C ALA A 69 -20.67 -2.55 4.12
N THR A 70 -19.47 -2.19 3.63
CA THR A 70 -19.21 -0.92 2.94
C THR A 70 -18.17 -1.07 1.83
N GLY A 71 -18.13 -0.15 0.87
CA GLY A 71 -17.06 -0.09 -0.15
C GLY A 71 -15.65 0.08 0.46
N VAL A 72 -15.51 0.84 1.56
CA VAL A 72 -14.24 0.93 2.30
C VAL A 72 -13.88 -0.40 2.96
N ALA A 73 -14.86 -1.10 3.53
CA ALA A 73 -14.64 -2.43 4.10
C ALA A 73 -14.27 -3.46 3.02
N ALA A 74 -14.86 -3.36 1.82
CA ALA A 74 -14.48 -4.17 0.67
C ALA A 74 -13.03 -3.88 0.26
N LEU A 75 -12.65 -2.60 0.13
CA LEU A 75 -11.29 -2.20 -0.21
C LEU A 75 -10.24 -2.76 0.78
N GLN A 76 -10.50 -2.62 2.08
CA GLN A 76 -9.62 -3.17 3.12
C GLN A 76 -9.63 -4.71 3.13
N GLY A 77 -10.81 -5.33 2.98
CA GLY A 77 -10.99 -6.78 2.94
C GLY A 77 -10.32 -7.44 1.73
N ALA A 78 -10.17 -6.73 0.62
CA ALA A 78 -9.42 -7.14 -0.56
C ALA A 78 -7.88 -6.99 -0.37
N GLY A 79 -7.42 -6.54 0.80
CA GLY A 79 -6.01 -6.46 1.16
C GLY A 79 -5.32 -5.15 0.81
N PHE A 80 -6.06 -4.12 0.36
CA PHE A 80 -5.49 -2.80 0.13
C PHE A 80 -5.32 -2.04 1.44
N THR A 81 -4.17 -1.39 1.61
CA THR A 81 -3.98 -0.46 2.72
C THR A 81 -4.65 0.87 2.41
N VAL A 82 -5.45 1.39 3.33
CA VAL A 82 -6.27 2.58 3.11
C VAL A 82 -5.94 3.62 4.18
N THR A 83 -5.62 4.83 3.75
CA THR A 83 -5.42 5.99 4.64
C THR A 83 -6.48 7.03 4.36
N GLY A 84 -7.18 7.47 5.40
CA GLY A 84 -8.12 8.58 5.33
C GLY A 84 -7.44 9.94 5.52
N THR A 85 -8.22 11.00 5.47
CA THR A 85 -7.74 12.34 5.85
C THR A 85 -7.75 12.50 7.37
N SER A 86 -6.89 13.39 7.90
CA SER A 86 -6.84 13.68 9.34
C SER A 86 -8.15 14.32 9.82
N ARG A 87 -8.75 15.19 8.99
CA ARG A 87 -9.97 15.92 9.36
C ARG A 87 -11.23 15.06 9.34
N TRP A 88 -11.29 14.07 8.46
CA TRP A 88 -12.54 13.36 8.17
C TRP A 88 -12.41 11.83 8.22
N GLY A 89 -11.24 11.30 8.57
CA GLY A 89 -10.97 9.88 8.55
C GLY A 89 -11.24 9.28 7.17
N LEU A 90 -11.85 8.09 7.17
CA LEU A 90 -12.15 7.33 5.94
C LEU A 90 -13.38 7.84 5.18
N ALA A 91 -14.05 8.90 5.63
CA ALA A 91 -15.04 9.59 4.81
C ALA A 91 -14.41 10.18 3.54
N PHE A 92 -13.11 10.47 3.58
CA PHE A 92 -12.30 10.80 2.41
C PHE A 92 -11.07 9.90 2.37
N VAL A 93 -11.06 8.93 1.45
CA VAL A 93 -9.88 8.11 1.18
C VAL A 93 -8.81 8.98 0.53
N CYS A 94 -7.68 9.06 1.20
CA CYS A 94 -6.56 9.89 0.79
C CYS A 94 -5.46 9.06 0.12
N ARG A 95 -5.17 7.86 0.65
CA ARG A 95 -4.22 6.94 0.03
C ARG A 95 -4.77 5.53 -0.07
N ILE A 96 -4.40 4.87 -1.16
CA ILE A 96 -4.49 3.42 -1.32
C ILE A 96 -3.07 2.93 -1.59
N ASN A 97 -2.60 1.92 -0.84
CA ASN A 97 -1.24 1.37 -0.97
C ASN A 97 -0.14 2.44 -0.96
N GLY A 98 -0.27 3.41 -0.05
CA GLY A 98 0.69 4.50 0.13
C GLY A 98 0.75 5.52 -1.00
N LYS A 99 -0.21 5.49 -1.95
CA LYS A 99 -0.28 6.40 -3.09
C LYS A 99 -1.53 7.31 -3.01
N PRO A 100 -1.40 8.63 -3.27
CA PRO A 100 -0.16 9.38 -3.49
C PRO A 100 0.76 9.34 -2.26
N THR A 101 2.07 9.56 -2.46
CA THR A 101 3.02 9.54 -1.34
C THR A 101 2.76 10.67 -0.35
N SER A 102 3.25 10.55 0.88
CA SER A 102 3.13 11.59 1.90
C SER A 102 3.82 12.91 1.56
N ALA A 103 4.81 12.88 0.66
CA ALA A 103 5.45 14.09 0.16
C ALA A 103 4.53 14.88 -0.79
N THR A 104 3.60 14.20 -1.47
CA THR A 104 2.71 14.81 -2.48
C THR A 104 1.38 15.24 -1.87
N GLU A 105 0.79 14.38 -1.05
CA GLU A 105 -0.51 14.63 -0.43
C GLU A 105 -0.33 14.38 1.07
N PRO A 106 -0.45 15.39 1.95
CA PRO A 106 -0.25 15.22 3.38
C PRO A 106 -1.42 14.52 4.11
N CYS A 107 -2.57 14.36 3.46
CA CYS A 107 -3.80 13.78 4.03
C CYS A 107 -4.33 14.55 5.24
N VAL A 108 -4.33 15.87 5.16
CA VAL A 108 -4.93 16.71 6.22
C VAL A 108 -6.40 16.96 5.90
N ASN A 109 -6.69 17.47 4.70
CA ASN A 109 -8.01 17.87 4.23
C ASN A 109 -8.47 17.00 3.05
N THR A 110 -9.69 17.23 2.59
CA THR A 110 -10.23 16.63 1.36
C THR A 110 -9.30 16.90 0.17
N PRO A 111 -8.89 15.87 -0.60
CA PRO A 111 -8.05 16.05 -1.79
C PRO A 111 -8.73 16.94 -2.84
N PRO A 112 -7.96 17.65 -3.67
CA PRO A 112 -8.51 18.49 -4.73
C PRO A 112 -9.24 17.66 -5.79
N ALA A 113 -10.28 18.23 -6.41
CA ALA A 113 -11.10 17.55 -7.41
C ALA A 113 -10.36 17.09 -8.69
N THR A 114 -9.11 17.55 -8.89
CA THR A 114 -8.26 17.15 -10.01
C THR A 114 -7.36 15.94 -9.69
N ALA A 115 -7.23 15.57 -8.42
CA ALA A 115 -6.31 14.52 -7.97
C ALA A 115 -6.82 13.86 -6.69
N TYR A 116 -7.84 13.00 -6.83
CA TYR A 116 -8.46 12.28 -5.72
C TYR A 116 -8.81 10.83 -6.11
N TRP A 117 -9.08 10.00 -5.10
CA TRP A 117 -9.63 8.66 -5.30
C TRP A 117 -11.15 8.75 -5.51
N SER A 118 -11.56 8.65 -6.77
CA SER A 118 -12.97 8.53 -7.15
C SER A 118 -13.48 7.11 -6.91
N TYR A 119 -14.75 7.00 -6.53
CA TYR A 119 -15.38 5.75 -6.10
C TYR A 119 -16.52 5.34 -7.03
N TRP A 120 -16.55 4.06 -7.39
CA TRP A 120 -17.38 3.50 -8.45
C TRP A 120 -17.95 2.15 -8.01
N HIS A 121 -19.10 1.78 -8.59
CA HIS A 121 -19.70 0.46 -8.41
C HIS A 121 -20.25 -0.07 -9.74
N ALA A 122 -20.33 -1.38 -9.87
CA ALA A 122 -20.91 -2.06 -11.03
C ALA A 122 -21.39 -3.48 -10.68
N PRO A 123 -22.41 -4.01 -11.39
CA PRO A 123 -22.60 -5.45 -11.49
C PRO A 123 -21.42 -6.11 -12.20
N ALA A 124 -21.10 -7.37 -11.91
CA ALA A 124 -20.08 -8.13 -12.63
C ALA A 124 -20.33 -8.13 -14.16
N GLY A 125 -19.27 -7.86 -14.94
CA GLY A 125 -19.34 -7.70 -16.40
C GLY A 125 -20.20 -6.53 -16.90
N GLY A 126 -20.65 -5.64 -15.99
CA GLY A 126 -21.50 -4.50 -16.30
C GLY A 126 -20.73 -3.23 -16.70
N SER A 127 -21.32 -2.08 -16.38
CA SER A 127 -20.72 -0.77 -16.63
C SER A 127 -20.45 -0.03 -15.33
N TRP A 128 -19.33 0.67 -15.27
CA TRP A 128 -18.98 1.53 -14.14
C TRP A 128 -20.02 2.65 -13.94
N SER A 129 -20.45 2.82 -12.70
CA SER A 129 -21.25 3.97 -12.25
C SER A 129 -20.48 4.75 -11.19
N TYR A 130 -20.36 6.06 -11.37
CA TYR A 130 -19.79 6.95 -10.36
C TYR A 130 -20.73 6.91 -9.14
N SER A 131 -20.17 6.72 -7.95
CA SER A 131 -20.99 6.65 -6.75
C SER A 131 -21.41 8.04 -6.29
N SER A 132 -22.72 8.24 -6.10
CA SER A 132 -23.28 9.42 -5.45
C SER A 132 -23.28 9.34 -3.92
N SER A 133 -22.85 8.20 -3.37
CA SER A 133 -22.75 7.94 -1.93
C SER A 133 -21.29 7.78 -1.51
N GLY A 134 -20.98 8.09 -0.25
CA GLY A 134 -19.65 7.83 0.30
C GLY A 134 -19.36 6.33 0.36
N ALA A 135 -18.12 5.93 0.07
CA ALA A 135 -17.69 4.53 0.14
C ALA A 135 -17.78 3.92 1.55
N GLY A 136 -17.81 4.76 2.59
CA GLY A 136 -18.07 4.33 3.97
C GLY A 136 -19.55 4.10 4.30
N SER A 137 -20.47 4.34 3.36
CA SER A 137 -21.92 4.18 3.55
C SER A 137 -22.62 3.35 2.49
N TYR A 138 -22.02 3.18 1.31
CA TYR A 138 -22.55 2.31 0.27
C TYR A 138 -22.27 0.84 0.62
N ASN A 139 -23.31 0.00 0.63
CA ASN A 139 -23.21 -1.44 0.92
C ASN A 139 -23.21 -2.25 -0.40
N PRO A 140 -22.05 -2.75 -0.87
CA PRO A 140 -21.98 -3.55 -2.10
C PRO A 140 -22.53 -4.96 -1.89
N ALA A 141 -23.36 -5.43 -2.83
CA ALA A 141 -23.84 -6.81 -2.78
C ALA A 141 -22.71 -7.80 -3.15
N PRO A 142 -22.61 -8.98 -2.53
CA PRO A 142 -21.69 -10.03 -2.97
C PRO A 142 -21.90 -10.38 -4.45
N GLY A 143 -20.80 -10.52 -5.19
CA GLY A 143 -20.76 -10.70 -6.64
C GLY A 143 -20.79 -9.39 -7.44
N SER A 144 -20.86 -8.25 -6.78
CA SER A 144 -20.64 -6.94 -7.42
C SER A 144 -19.15 -6.57 -7.49
N VAL A 145 -18.89 -5.47 -8.19
CA VAL A 145 -17.55 -4.91 -8.37
C VAL A 145 -17.52 -3.48 -7.87
N GLU A 146 -16.52 -3.19 -7.05
CA GLU A 146 -16.22 -1.87 -6.49
C GLU A 146 -14.95 -1.33 -7.15
N GLY A 147 -14.98 -0.05 -7.52
CA GLY A 147 -13.90 0.60 -8.27
C GLY A 147 -13.36 1.83 -7.55
N TRP A 148 -12.04 1.97 -7.57
CA TRP A 148 -11.30 3.14 -7.08
C TRP A 148 -10.39 3.62 -8.18
N SER A 149 -10.47 4.88 -8.57
CA SER A 149 -9.67 5.43 -9.66
C SER A 149 -9.08 6.78 -9.26
N PHE A 150 -7.76 6.92 -9.36
CA PHE A 150 -7.09 8.16 -9.02
C PHE A 150 -7.04 9.15 -10.19
N GLY A 151 -7.51 10.37 -9.97
CA GLY A 151 -7.40 11.47 -10.92
C GLY A 151 -8.51 12.49 -10.76
N ALA A 152 -9.07 12.93 -11.89
CA ALA A 152 -10.15 13.91 -11.97
C ALA A 152 -11.55 13.28 -12.09
N GLY A 153 -11.75 12.10 -11.50
CA GLY A 153 -13.06 11.44 -11.50
C GLY A 153 -13.40 10.64 -12.76
N ALA A 154 -12.42 10.08 -13.45
CA ALA A 154 -12.65 9.09 -14.51
C ALA A 154 -12.81 7.68 -13.91
N ALA A 155 -13.61 6.83 -14.54
CA ALA A 155 -13.79 5.44 -14.15
C ALA A 155 -12.46 4.67 -14.23
N PRO A 156 -12.32 3.53 -13.53
CA PRO A 156 -11.21 2.60 -13.76
C PRO A 156 -11.07 2.30 -15.26
N SER A 157 -9.83 2.25 -15.74
CA SER A 157 -9.51 2.15 -17.17
C SER A 157 -9.76 0.77 -17.78
N ILE A 158 -10.08 -0.24 -16.96
CA ILE A 158 -10.45 -1.59 -17.41
C ILE A 158 -11.97 -1.74 -17.51
N ALA A 159 -12.41 -2.66 -18.37
CA ALA A 159 -13.78 -3.17 -18.31
C ALA A 159 -14.05 -3.80 -16.93
N VAL A 160 -15.31 -3.74 -16.49
CA VAL A 160 -15.73 -4.37 -15.24
C VAL A 160 -15.50 -5.89 -15.36
N PRO A 161 -14.71 -6.51 -14.45
CA PRO A 161 -14.48 -7.95 -14.43
C PRO A 161 -15.74 -8.79 -14.19
#